data_AF-A0A4P9Z8D4-F1
#
_entry.id   AF-A0A4P9Z8D4-F1
#
_cell.length_a   1.000
_cell.length_b   1.000
_cell.length_c   1.000
_cell.angle_alpha   90.00
_cell.angle_beta   90.00
_cell.angle_gamma   90.00
#
_symmetry.space_group_name_H-M   'P 1'
#
loop_
_entity.id
_entity.type
_entity.pdbx_description
1 polymer ?
#
loop_
_entity_poly.entity_id
_entity_poly.type
_entity_poly.pdbx_seq_one_letter_code
_entity_poly.pdbx_strand_id
1 'polypeptide(L)'
;SGALVWIEGKTELKPFFKPRTLRISPPAGGEITPIRCLYIPVADVGIFESVYPEFETPLSPENADELIIEVLDEDEPVRKETDNSSAGYFVIGLKGKDNKRIEVEVNSQTRIRKLLEHYLTQKGIDSSQIKNPRLVFDSEELCLDCTVGDTELEEDFEVEVYF
;
A
#
# COMPACT_ATOMS: atom_id res chain seq x y z
N SER A 1 -12.51 -17.50 18.01
CA SER A 1 -11.81 -16.40 17.30
C SER A 1 -10.34 -16.52 17.60
N GLY A 2 -9.49 -16.24 16.62
CA GLY A 2 -8.04 -16.21 16.78
C GLY A 2 -7.46 -14.90 16.27
N ALA A 3 -6.19 -14.67 16.60
CA ALA A 3 -5.42 -13.49 16.25
C ALA A 3 -4.14 -13.94 15.55
N LEU A 4 -3.68 -13.14 14.59
CA LEU A 4 -2.41 -13.33 13.92
C LEU A 4 -1.35 -12.52 14.66
N VAL A 5 -0.24 -13.15 15.06
CA VAL A 5 0.85 -12.48 15.78
C VAL A 5 2.13 -12.59 14.96
N TRP A 6 2.78 -11.46 14.72
CA TRP A 6 4.06 -11.38 14.05
C TRP A 6 5.18 -11.77 15.02
N ILE A 7 5.98 -12.77 14.63
CA ILE A 7 6.98 -13.39 15.50
C ILE A 7 8.16 -12.44 15.75
N GLU A 8 8.77 -11.90 14.69
CA GLU A 8 9.96 -11.05 14.82
C GLU A 8 9.65 -9.72 15.53
N GLY A 9 8.46 -9.15 15.30
CA GLY A 9 8.03 -7.91 15.91
C GLY A 9 7.29 -8.04 17.23
N LYS A 10 7.06 -9.28 17.70
CA LYS A 10 6.37 -9.59 18.97
C LYS A 10 5.08 -8.79 19.13
N THR A 11 4.26 -8.77 18.08
CA THR A 11 3.07 -7.91 18.04
C THR A 11 1.91 -8.54 17.29
N GLU A 12 0.69 -8.25 17.73
CA GLU A 12 -0.51 -8.69 17.04
C GLU A 12 -0.70 -7.92 15.72
N LEU A 13 -0.84 -8.65 14.61
CA LEU A 13 -1.16 -8.09 13.31
C LEU A 13 -2.64 -7.79 13.20
N LYS A 14 -3.01 -6.55 13.48
CA LYS A 14 -4.33 -6.01 13.19
C LYS A 14 -4.52 -5.79 11.67
N PRO A 15 -5.76 -5.80 11.15
CA PRO A 15 -6.05 -5.61 9.73
C PRO A 15 -5.53 -4.30 9.11
N PHE A 16 -5.20 -3.31 9.94
CA PHE A 16 -4.69 -2.01 9.51
C PHE A 16 -3.15 -1.93 9.45
N PHE A 17 -2.43 -2.98 9.85
CA PHE A 17 -0.97 -3.01 9.71
C PHE A 17 -0.58 -3.05 8.23
N LYS A 18 0.40 -2.21 7.89
CA LYS A 18 1.07 -2.17 6.58
C LYS A 18 2.53 -2.58 6.76
N PRO A 19 3.22 -3.07 5.72
CA PRO A 19 4.66 -3.38 5.81
C PRO A 19 5.50 -2.23 6.43
N ARG A 20 5.19 -0.98 6.07
CA ARG A 20 5.84 0.24 6.65
C ARG A 20 5.63 0.39 8.15
N THR A 21 4.49 -0.06 8.69
CA THR A 21 4.23 -0.03 10.15
C THR A 21 4.97 -1.14 10.89
N LEU A 22 5.34 -2.22 10.20
CA LEU A 22 6.09 -3.33 10.78
C LEU A 22 7.60 -3.04 10.87
N ARG A 23 8.10 -1.89 10.39
CA ARG A 23 9.54 -1.51 10.43
C ARG A 23 10.48 -2.62 9.95
N ILE A 24 10.02 -3.46 9.02
CA ILE A 24 10.82 -4.52 8.44
C ILE A 24 11.80 -3.87 7.47
N SER A 25 13.09 -4.18 7.62
CA SER A 25 14.10 -3.70 6.70
C SER A 25 13.84 -4.26 5.30
N PRO A 26 13.88 -3.43 4.25
CA PRO A 26 13.74 -3.92 2.89
C PRO A 26 14.89 -4.91 2.59
N PRO A 27 14.61 -6.02 1.89
CA PRO A 27 15.63 -6.97 1.53
C PRO A 27 16.52 -6.37 0.44
N ALA A 28 17.78 -6.75 0.42
CA ALA A 28 18.70 -6.30 -0.62
C ALA A 28 18.18 -6.80 -1.98
N GLY A 29 17.97 -5.89 -2.93
CA GLY A 29 17.59 -6.27 -4.30
C GLY A 29 16.09 -6.36 -4.59
N GLY A 30 15.20 -5.88 -3.70
CA GLY A 30 13.76 -5.80 -4.00
C GLY A 30 13.02 -7.14 -3.95
N GLU A 31 13.62 -8.13 -3.29
CA GLU A 31 12.99 -9.42 -3.01
C GLU A 31 11.74 -9.26 -2.11
N ILE A 32 10.88 -10.28 -2.07
CA ILE A 32 9.76 -10.32 -1.13
C ILE A 32 10.34 -10.57 0.27
N THR A 33 10.00 -9.74 1.27
CA THR A 33 10.35 -10.06 2.65
C THR A 33 9.30 -10.98 3.27
N PRO A 34 9.61 -12.27 3.49
CA PRO A 34 8.69 -13.12 4.23
C PRO A 34 8.60 -12.62 5.67
N ILE A 35 7.38 -12.62 6.22
CA ILE A 35 7.15 -12.40 7.65
C ILE A 35 6.59 -13.68 8.24
N ARG A 36 7.04 -14.04 9.44
CA ARG A 36 6.55 -15.23 10.10
C ARG A 36 5.49 -14.85 11.11
N CYS A 37 4.34 -15.48 10.97
CA CYS A 37 3.17 -15.20 11.78
C CYS A 37 2.66 -16.48 12.42
N LEU A 38 2.14 -16.35 13.64
CA LEU A 38 1.48 -17.42 14.35
C LEU A 38 -0.01 -17.07 14.53
N TYR A 39 -0.89 -17.99 14.17
CA TYR A 39 -2.31 -17.86 14.45
C TYR A 39 -2.64 -18.49 15.80
N ILE A 40 -3.02 -17.66 16.77
CA ILE A 40 -3.24 -18.08 18.16
C ILE A 40 -4.67 -17.75 18.62
N PRO A 41 -5.19 -18.41 19.66
CA PRO A 41 -6.42 -17.99 20.32
C PRO A 41 -6.32 -16.55 20.84
N VAL A 42 -7.40 -15.77 20.74
CA VAL A 42 -7.43 -14.37 21.22
C VAL A 42 -7.11 -14.27 22.73
N ALA A 43 -7.42 -15.31 23.51
CA ALA A 43 -7.10 -15.38 24.93
C ALA A 43 -5.59 -15.32 25.21
N ASP A 44 -4.76 -15.74 24.26
CA ASP A 44 -3.32 -15.88 24.44
C ASP A 44 -2.54 -14.65 23.98
N VAL A 45 -3.20 -13.65 23.37
CA VAL A 45 -2.56 -12.42 22.85
C VAL A 45 -1.83 -11.61 23.94
N GLY A 46 -2.22 -11.75 25.20
CA GLY A 46 -1.52 -11.09 26.31
C GLY A 46 -0.28 -11.84 26.83
N ILE A 47 -0.11 -13.11 26.45
CA ILE A 47 0.88 -14.03 27.06
C ILE A 47 1.68 -14.84 26.02
N PHE A 48 1.48 -14.59 24.72
CA PHE A 48 2.02 -15.43 23.65
C PHE A 48 3.55 -15.60 23.70
N GLU A 49 4.30 -14.58 24.12
CA GLU A 49 5.76 -14.66 24.25
C GLU A 49 6.23 -15.73 25.24
N SER A 50 5.38 -16.10 26.20
CA SER A 50 5.66 -17.11 27.22
C SER A 50 5.03 -18.48 26.95
N VAL A 51 4.07 -18.53 26.02
CA VAL A 51 3.29 -19.74 25.71
C VAL A 51 3.83 -20.42 24.44
N TYR A 52 4.39 -19.66 23.52
CA TYR A 52 4.79 -20.14 22.20
C TYR A 52 6.31 -20.05 22.03
N PRO A 53 7.02 -21.20 21.86
CA PRO A 53 8.48 -21.26 21.81
C PRO A 53 9.10 -20.53 20.60
N GLU A 54 8.31 -20.25 19.56
CA GLU A 54 8.71 -19.49 18.38
C GLU A 54 9.22 -18.07 18.72
N PHE A 55 8.85 -17.54 19.89
CA PHE A 55 9.25 -16.22 20.39
C PHE A 55 10.52 -16.23 21.27
N GLU A 56 11.04 -17.40 21.63
CA GLU A 56 12.23 -17.54 22.47
C GLU A 56 13.55 -17.63 21.67
N THR A 57 13.49 -17.85 20.36
CA THR A 57 14.69 -18.20 19.56
C THR A 57 15.16 -17.08 18.63
N PRO A 58 16.42 -16.60 18.72
CA PRO A 58 17.00 -15.73 17.69
C PRO A 58 17.29 -16.53 16.41
N LEU A 59 16.78 -16.06 15.27
CA LEU A 59 16.99 -16.69 13.96
C LEU A 59 18.45 -16.52 13.50
N SER A 60 19.18 -17.64 13.39
CA SER A 60 20.30 -17.75 12.46
C SER A 60 19.73 -17.86 11.03
N PRO A 61 20.32 -17.22 10.00
CA PRO A 61 19.80 -17.18 8.62
C PRO A 61 19.72 -18.54 7.91
N GLU A 62 20.05 -19.64 8.58
CA GLU A 62 20.10 -20.99 8.00
C GLU A 62 18.77 -21.78 8.06
N ASN A 63 17.72 -21.28 8.74
CA ASN A 63 16.47 -22.01 8.97
C ASN A 63 15.20 -21.35 8.39
N ALA A 64 15.33 -20.42 7.42
CA ALA A 64 14.21 -19.64 6.90
C ALA A 64 13.34 -20.37 5.85
N ASP A 65 13.74 -21.57 5.38
CA ASP A 65 13.14 -22.21 4.20
C ASP A 65 11.97 -23.17 4.49
N GLU A 66 11.62 -23.51 5.74
CA GLU A 66 10.73 -24.66 5.98
C GLU A 66 9.23 -24.38 6.18
N LEU A 67 8.74 -23.14 6.22
CA LEU A 67 7.30 -22.90 6.48
C LEU A 67 6.71 -21.76 5.63
N ILE A 68 6.64 -21.97 4.32
CA ILE A 68 5.77 -21.20 3.42
C ILE A 68 4.40 -21.88 3.43
N ILE A 69 3.43 -21.30 4.14
CA ILE A 69 2.02 -21.72 4.05
C ILE A 69 1.39 -20.93 2.90
N GLU A 70 1.30 -21.55 1.71
CA GLU A 70 0.46 -21.05 0.62
C GLU A 70 -1.02 -21.28 0.98
N VAL A 71 -1.76 -20.20 1.20
CA VAL A 71 -3.23 -20.27 1.31
C VAL A 71 -3.79 -20.16 -0.11
N LEU A 72 -4.11 -21.31 -0.70
CA LEU A 72 -4.86 -21.43 -1.96
C LEU A 72 -6.36 -21.21 -1.66
N ASP A 73 -6.91 -20.08 -2.09
CA ASP A 73 -8.36 -19.92 -2.26
C ASP A 73 -8.73 -20.46 -3.66
N GLU A 74 -9.40 -21.61 -3.68
CA GLU A 74 -10.06 -22.18 -4.86
C GLU A 74 -11.38 -21.43 -5.11
N ASP A 75 -11.43 -20.55 -6.11
CA ASP A 75 -12.51 -20.43 -7.13
C ASP A 75 -12.27 -19.22 -8.07
N GLU A 76 -12.13 -19.52 -9.38
CA GLU A 76 -12.43 -18.66 -10.55
C GLU A 76 -11.45 -17.50 -10.94
N PRO A 77 -11.36 -17.13 -12.24
CA PRO A 77 -10.43 -17.69 -13.21
C PRO A 77 -9.27 -16.75 -13.59
N VAL A 78 -8.18 -17.40 -14.01
CA VAL A 78 -6.94 -16.87 -14.61
C VAL A 78 -7.13 -15.54 -15.38
N ARG A 79 -6.58 -14.46 -14.82
CA ARG A 79 -6.16 -13.29 -15.61
C ARG A 79 -4.66 -13.15 -15.49
N LYS A 80 -4.06 -13.16 -16.67
CA LYS A 80 -2.63 -13.09 -17.00
C LYS A 80 -1.83 -12.18 -16.08
N GLU A 81 -0.69 -12.73 -15.68
CA GLU A 81 0.55 -12.08 -15.32
C GLU A 81 0.60 -10.59 -15.64
N THR A 82 0.79 -9.78 -14.61
CA THR A 82 1.73 -8.67 -14.73
C THR A 82 2.54 -8.69 -13.45
N ASP A 83 3.82 -9.04 -13.61
CA ASP A 83 4.89 -8.65 -12.71
C ASP A 83 4.61 -7.25 -12.17
N ASN A 84 4.40 -7.12 -10.86
CA ASN A 84 4.38 -5.80 -10.24
C ASN A 84 5.45 -5.77 -9.15
N SER A 85 6.68 -5.97 -9.60
CA SER A 85 7.92 -5.63 -8.92
C SER A 85 7.83 -4.18 -8.40
N SER A 86 7.95 -4.01 -7.09
CA SER A 86 8.20 -2.74 -6.39
C SER A 86 7.55 -1.48 -7.00
N ALA A 87 6.24 -1.28 -6.81
CA ALA A 87 5.63 0.02 -7.09
C ALA A 87 6.09 1.02 -6.01
N GLY A 88 7.27 1.63 -6.22
CA GLY A 88 7.79 2.70 -5.39
C GLY A 88 6.76 3.82 -5.27
N TYR A 89 6.42 4.18 -4.04
CA TYR A 89 5.57 5.33 -3.78
C TYR A 89 6.41 6.60 -3.92
N PHE A 90 5.85 7.62 -4.56
CA PHE A 90 6.45 8.94 -4.71
C PHE A 90 5.40 10.01 -4.47
N VAL A 91 5.83 11.23 -4.18
CA VAL A 91 4.93 12.34 -3.85
C VAL A 91 4.76 13.26 -5.06
N ILE A 92 3.52 13.59 -5.38
CA ILE A 92 3.17 14.61 -6.39
C ILE A 92 2.37 15.73 -5.74
N GLY A 93 2.39 16.91 -6.35
CA GLY A 93 1.58 18.07 -5.94
C GLY A 93 0.31 18.19 -6.77
N LEU A 94 -0.84 18.31 -6.13
CA LEU A 94 -2.12 18.68 -6.75
C LEU A 94 -2.42 20.15 -6.48
N LYS A 95 -2.76 20.91 -7.51
CA LYS A 95 -2.91 22.36 -7.41
C LYS A 95 -4.17 22.83 -8.13
N GLY A 96 -5.00 23.61 -7.46
CA GLY A 96 -6.20 24.18 -8.08
C GLY A 96 -6.02 25.64 -8.45
N LYS A 97 -7.12 26.25 -8.92
CA LYS A 97 -7.19 27.70 -9.21
C LYS A 97 -6.85 28.60 -8.01
N ASP A 98 -6.99 28.09 -6.80
CA ASP A 98 -6.61 28.79 -5.57
C ASP A 98 -5.09 28.83 -5.33
N ASN A 99 -4.30 28.28 -6.25
CA ASN A 99 -2.84 28.23 -6.22
C ASN A 99 -2.28 27.53 -4.96
N LYS A 100 -3.11 26.73 -4.27
CA LYS A 100 -2.70 25.94 -3.11
C LYS A 100 -2.32 24.54 -3.55
N ARG A 101 -1.06 24.16 -3.29
CA ARG A 101 -0.52 22.82 -3.50
C ARG A 101 -0.93 21.88 -2.37
N ILE A 102 -1.39 20.69 -2.72
CA ILE A 102 -1.67 19.56 -1.82
C ILE A 102 -0.75 18.42 -2.25
N GLU A 103 0.11 17.96 -1.35
CA GLU A 103 0.97 16.82 -1.62
C GLU A 103 0.21 15.51 -1.42
N VAL A 104 0.38 14.57 -2.37
CA VAL A 104 -0.24 13.26 -2.34
C VAL A 104 0.79 12.19 -2.71
N GLU A 105 0.85 11.14 -1.90
CA GLU A 105 1.69 9.96 -2.12
C GLU A 105 0.97 9.00 -3.09
N VAL A 106 1.61 8.69 -4.21
CA VAL A 106 1.06 7.90 -5.31
C VAL A 106 2.04 6.81 -5.73
N ASN A 107 1.56 5.84 -6.51
CA ASN A 107 2.38 4.83 -7.14
C ASN A 107 1.89 4.57 -8.58
N SER A 108 2.63 3.78 -9.36
CA SER A 108 2.29 3.45 -10.76
C SER A 108 0.89 2.84 -10.95
N GLN A 109 0.34 2.18 -9.93
CA GLN A 109 -1.00 1.58 -9.97
C GLN A 109 -2.12 2.52 -9.51
N THR A 110 -1.78 3.70 -8.98
CA THR A 110 -2.75 4.66 -8.48
C THR A 110 -3.59 5.18 -9.64
N ARG A 111 -4.91 5.09 -9.53
CA ARG A 111 -5.82 5.61 -10.56
C ARG A 111 -5.88 7.13 -10.52
N ILE A 112 -5.82 7.78 -11.68
CA ILE A 112 -5.91 9.24 -11.81
C ILE A 112 -7.22 9.78 -11.22
N ARG A 113 -8.35 9.07 -11.41
CA ARG A 113 -9.64 9.42 -10.79
C ARG A 113 -9.59 9.56 -9.27
N LYS A 114 -8.78 8.74 -8.56
CA LYS A 114 -8.65 8.83 -7.10
C LYS A 114 -7.92 10.09 -6.66
N LEU A 115 -6.99 10.60 -7.46
CA LEU A 115 -6.27 11.85 -7.16
C LEU A 115 -7.24 13.04 -7.16
N LEU A 116 -8.11 13.06 -8.15
CA LEU A 116 -9.18 14.06 -8.25
C LEU A 116 -10.12 13.97 -7.04
N GLU A 117 -10.67 12.78 -6.74
CA GLU A 117 -11.57 12.58 -5.58
C GLU A 117 -10.91 12.99 -4.26
N HIS A 118 -9.63 12.65 -4.07
CA HIS A 118 -8.86 13.02 -2.89
C HIS A 118 -8.70 14.54 -2.77
N TYR A 119 -8.37 15.23 -3.86
CA TYR A 119 -8.27 16.68 -3.89
C TYR A 119 -9.59 17.36 -3.49
N LEU A 120 -10.70 16.90 -4.06
CA LEU A 120 -12.04 17.43 -3.77
C LEU A 120 -12.45 17.21 -2.32
N THR A 121 -12.18 16.01 -1.79
CA THR A 121 -12.42 15.68 -0.38
C THR A 121 -11.63 16.58 0.56
N GLN A 122 -10.34 16.82 0.27
CA GLN A 122 -9.52 17.73 1.08
C GLN A 122 -9.99 19.19 1.01
N LYS A 123 -10.55 19.62 -0.11
CA LYS A 123 -11.14 20.97 -0.25
C LYS A 123 -12.56 21.07 0.30
N GLY A 124 -13.18 19.96 0.69
CA GLY A 124 -14.59 19.93 1.11
C GLY A 124 -15.58 20.21 -0.01
N ILE A 125 -15.19 19.92 -1.26
CA ILE A 125 -16.02 20.12 -2.45
C ILE A 125 -16.71 18.80 -2.77
N ASP A 126 -18.03 18.83 -2.90
CA ASP A 126 -18.79 17.66 -3.31
C ASP A 126 -18.56 17.38 -4.80
N SER A 127 -18.15 16.16 -5.14
CA SER A 127 -17.92 15.72 -6.52
C SER A 127 -19.15 15.90 -7.41
N SER A 128 -20.36 15.92 -6.83
CA SER A 128 -21.62 16.10 -7.53
C SER A 128 -21.85 17.54 -8.02
N GLN A 129 -21.14 18.52 -7.46
CA GLN A 129 -21.27 19.94 -7.84
C GLN A 129 -20.37 20.34 -9.00
N ILE A 130 -19.46 19.46 -9.40
CA ILE A 130 -18.45 19.76 -10.42
C ILE A 130 -18.95 19.33 -11.79
N LYS A 131 -18.91 20.27 -12.74
CA LYS A 131 -19.18 19.99 -14.15
C LYS A 131 -17.85 19.80 -14.88
N ASN A 132 -17.57 18.55 -15.25
CA ASN A 132 -16.41 18.16 -16.05
C ASN A 132 -15.06 18.38 -15.34
N PRO A 133 -14.78 17.62 -14.26
CA PRO A 133 -13.48 17.68 -13.62
C PRO A 133 -12.39 17.13 -14.55
N ARG A 134 -11.24 17.79 -14.59
CA ARG A 134 -10.07 17.33 -15.34
C ARG A 134 -8.79 17.62 -14.57
N LEU A 135 -7.85 16.71 -14.72
CA LEU A 135 -6.48 16.87 -14.24
C LEU A 135 -5.60 17.17 -15.44
N VAL A 136 -4.74 18.18 -15.32
CA VAL A 136 -3.85 18.63 -16.39
C VAL A 136 -2.41 18.58 -15.89
N PHE A 137 -1.53 17.95 -16.65
CA PHE A 137 -0.10 17.91 -16.41
C PHE A 137 0.61 18.38 -17.67
N ASP A 138 1.56 19.32 -17.54
CA ASP A 138 2.28 19.95 -18.66
C ASP A 138 1.39 20.36 -19.87
N SER A 139 0.24 21.00 -19.59
CA SER A 139 -0.77 21.39 -20.60
C SER A 139 -1.52 20.24 -21.28
N GLU A 140 -1.33 18.99 -20.85
CA GLU A 140 -2.05 17.81 -21.35
C GLU A 140 -3.10 17.31 -20.33
N GLU A 141 -4.29 16.95 -20.82
CA GLU A 141 -5.35 16.39 -19.98
C GLU A 141 -5.06 14.91 -19.67
N LEU A 142 -4.99 14.57 -18.38
CA LEU A 142 -4.77 13.20 -17.93
C LEU A 142 -6.05 12.36 -18.06
N CYS A 143 -5.88 11.12 -18.53
CA CYS A 143 -6.94 10.12 -18.61
C CYS A 143 -7.38 9.69 -17.20
N LEU A 144 -8.62 10.02 -16.81
CA LEU A 144 -9.15 9.69 -15.47
C LEU A 144 -9.29 8.18 -15.21
N ASP A 145 -9.48 7.39 -16.26
CA ASP A 145 -9.65 5.93 -16.15
C ASP A 145 -8.32 5.16 -16.21
N CYS A 146 -7.21 5.87 -16.42
CA CYS A 146 -5.86 5.33 -16.49
C CYS A 146 -5.16 5.39 -15.11
N THR A 147 -3.97 4.78 -15.00
CA THR A 147 -3.14 4.86 -13.80
C THR A 147 -2.02 5.88 -13.95
N VAL A 148 -1.40 6.25 -12.83
CA VAL A 148 -0.20 7.10 -12.81
C VAL A 148 0.95 6.48 -13.61
N GLY A 149 1.08 5.15 -13.63
CA GLY A 149 2.10 4.46 -14.41
C GLY A 149 1.90 4.52 -15.92
N ASP A 150 0.68 4.83 -16.38
CA ASP A 150 0.39 5.09 -17.80
C ASP A 150 0.74 6.53 -18.22
N THR A 151 1.28 7.34 -17.29
CA THR A 151 1.60 8.76 -17.48
C THR A 151 3.09 9.01 -17.19
N GLU A 152 3.59 10.18 -17.58
CA GLU A 152 4.97 10.61 -17.29
C GLU A 152 5.10 11.32 -15.93
N LEU A 153 4.21 11.03 -14.98
CA LEU A 153 4.25 11.64 -13.65
C LEU A 153 5.40 11.07 -12.80
N GLU A 154 6.24 11.96 -12.29
CA GLU A 154 7.36 11.63 -11.39
C GLU A 154 7.24 12.38 -10.05
N GLU A 155 8.18 12.11 -9.14
CA GLU A 155 8.29 12.80 -7.86
C GLU A 155 8.40 14.33 -8.04
N ASP A 156 7.80 15.06 -7.11
CA ASP A 156 7.75 16.52 -7.05
C ASP A 156 6.97 17.24 -8.16
N PHE A 157 6.43 16.52 -9.15
CA PHE A 157 5.63 17.11 -10.23
C PHE A 157 4.32 17.72 -9.74
N GLU A 158 3.85 18.75 -10.45
CA GLU A 158 2.60 19.45 -10.16
C GLU A 158 1.53 19.12 -11.20
N VAL A 159 0.36 18.68 -10.74
CA VAL A 159 -0.84 18.44 -11.55
C VAL A 159 -1.89 19.49 -11.22
N GLU A 160 -2.39 20.16 -12.24
CA GLU A 160 -3.43 21.17 -12.13
C GLU A 160 -4.82 20.52 -12.12
N VAL A 161 -5.66 20.94 -11.17
CA VAL A 161 -7.03 20.45 -10.99
C VAL A 161 -8.00 21.52 -11.47
N TYR A 162 -8.76 21.21 -12.50
CA TYR A 162 -9.82 22.06 -13.04
C TYR A 162 -11.19 21.43 -12.80
N PHE A 163 -12.13 22.24 -12.35
CA PHE A 163 -13.52 21.86 -12.08
C PHE A 163 -14.45 23.08 -12.08
#